data_AF-A0A3S1CYY0-F1
#
_entry.id   AF-A0A3S1CYY0-F1
#
_cell.length_a   1.000
_cell.length_b   1.000
_cell.length_c   1.000
_cell.angle_alpha   90.00
_cell.angle_beta   90.00
_cell.angle_gamma   90.00
#
_symmetry.space_group_name_H-M   'P 1'
#
loop_
_entity.id
_entity.type
_entity.pdbx_description
1 polymer ?
#
loop_
_entity_poly.entity_id
_entity_poly.type
_entity_poly.pdbx_seq_one_letter_code
_entity_poly.pdbx_strand_id
1 'polypeptide(L)'
;RNERKLGFLYRAAGGAASERVVWPFALGFFDKVRVVVAWCEMRQDFRHFRADRIAELQATDTRYPRRRQALLKEWRATLDKPRGSR
;
A
#
# COMPACT_ATOMS: atom_id res chain seq x y z
N ARG A 1 -7.34 4.35 14.33
CA ARG A 1 -6.95 4.75 12.95
C ARG A 1 -8.10 4.38 12.02
N ASN A 2 -8.65 5.32 11.25
CA ASN A 2 -10.03 5.27 10.73
C ASN A 2 -10.29 4.36 9.52
N GLU A 3 -9.38 3.45 9.17
CA GLU A 3 -9.53 2.51 8.03
C GLU A 3 -10.00 3.18 6.71
N ARG A 4 -9.50 4.38 6.45
CA ARG A 4 -9.85 5.19 5.28
C ARG A 4 -8.96 4.87 4.09
N LYS A 5 -9.50 5.00 2.88
CA LYS A 5 -8.69 4.95 1.66
C LYS A 5 -7.79 6.19 1.60
N LEU A 6 -6.68 6.04 0.90
CA LEU A 6 -5.78 7.15 0.58
C LEU A 6 -5.64 7.24 -0.94
N GLY A 7 -5.82 8.45 -1.47
CA GLY A 7 -5.44 8.83 -2.82
C GLY A 7 -4.07 9.51 -2.80
N PHE A 8 -3.21 9.21 -3.77
CA PHE A 8 -1.96 9.94 -3.94
C PHE A 8 -1.34 9.76 -5.33
N LEU A 9 -0.45 10.70 -5.69
CA LEU A 9 0.49 10.53 -6.79
C LEU A 9 1.70 9.74 -6.32
N TYR A 10 1.98 8.62 -6.99
CA TYR A 10 3.13 7.77 -6.67
C TYR A 10 4.12 7.76 -7.81
N ARG A 11 5.38 8.07 -7.49
CA ARG A 11 6.50 7.92 -8.43
C ARG A 11 7.13 6.54 -8.29
N ALA A 12 7.01 5.73 -9.34
CA ALA A 12 7.65 4.42 -9.41
C ALA A 12 9.18 4.56 -9.50
N ALA A 13 9.90 3.45 -9.25
CA ALA A 13 11.37 3.44 -9.36
C ALA A 13 11.87 3.84 -10.77
N GLY A 14 11.12 3.50 -11.82
CA GLY A 14 11.42 3.89 -13.20
C GLY A 14 10.98 5.30 -13.59
N GLY A 15 10.66 6.18 -12.63
CA GLY A 15 10.33 7.59 -12.88
C GLY A 15 8.88 7.89 -13.26
N ALA A 16 8.11 6.91 -13.74
CA ALA A 16 6.70 7.09 -14.07
C ALA A 16 5.87 7.45 -12.82
N ALA A 17 5.14 8.56 -12.89
CA ALA A 17 4.16 8.97 -11.88
C ALA A 17 2.78 8.40 -12.22
N SER A 18 2.00 8.11 -11.18
CA SER A 18 0.66 7.55 -11.36
C SER A 18 -0.21 7.81 -10.13
N GLU A 19 -1.47 8.13 -10.36
CA GLU A 19 -2.47 8.23 -9.29
C GLU A 19 -2.83 6.84 -8.76
N ARG A 20 -2.98 6.77 -7.44
CA ARG A 20 -3.24 5.53 -6.72
C ARG A 20 -4.28 5.77 -5.64
N VAL A 21 -5.31 4.94 -5.63
CA VAL A 21 -6.19 4.76 -4.48
C VAL A 21 -5.82 3.45 -3.80
N VAL A 22 -5.51 3.53 -2.51
CA VAL A 22 -5.03 2.38 -1.74
C VAL A 22 -5.70 2.27 -0.39
N TRP A 23 -5.72 1.06 0.17
CA TRP A 23 -6.25 0.76 1.50
C TRP A 23 -5.09 0.51 2.45
N PRO A 24 -4.61 1.54 3.18
CA PRO A 24 -3.48 1.38 4.10
C PRO A 24 -3.89 0.54 5.31
N PHE A 25 -3.18 -0.56 5.56
CA PHE A 25 -3.46 -1.44 6.69
C PHE A 25 -2.23 -1.69 7.58
N ALA A 26 -1.01 -1.50 7.07
CA ALA A 26 0.20 -1.58 7.88
C ALA A 26 1.23 -0.51 7.50
N LEU A 27 2.14 -0.24 8.44
CA LEU A 27 3.31 0.60 8.23
C LEU A 27 4.53 -0.19 8.69
N GLY A 28 5.55 -0.25 7.85
CA GLY A 28 6.83 -0.90 8.11
C GLY A 28 7.98 0.08 7.98
N PHE A 29 9.15 -0.34 8.45
CA PHE A 29 10.41 0.37 8.30
C PHE A 29 11.39 -0.51 7.55
N PHE A 30 12.06 0.05 6.54
CA PHE A 30 13.09 -0.63 5.75
C PHE A 30 14.22 0.37 5.47
N ASP A 31 15.47 0.06 5.81
CA ASP A 31 16.64 0.94 5.57
C ASP A 31 16.38 2.44 5.81
N LYS A 32 15.85 2.76 7.00
CA LYS A 32 15.49 4.13 7.44
C LYS A 32 14.32 4.80 6.70
N VAL A 33 13.70 4.16 5.71
CA VAL A 33 12.48 4.67 5.06
C VAL A 33 11.21 4.04 5.63
N ARG A 34 10.16 4.85 5.74
CA ARG A 34 8.81 4.40 6.11
C ARG A 34 8.14 3.80 4.87
N VAL A 35 7.60 2.60 5.02
CA VAL A 35 6.90 1.86 3.96
C VAL A 35 5.45 1.67 4.38
N VAL A 36 4.51 2.11 3.54
CA VAL A 36 3.09 1.84 3.69
C VAL A 36 2.76 0.55 2.97
N VAL A 37 2.18 -0.41 3.69
CA VAL A 37 1.61 -1.62 3.10
C VAL A 37 0.12 -1.39 2.89
N ALA A 38 -0.32 -1.57 1.64
CA ALA A 38 -1.69 -1.30 1.26
C ALA A 38 -2.18 -2.23 0.15
N TRP A 39 -3.50 -2.45 0.09
CA TRP A 39 -4.14 -2.99 -1.10
C TRP A 39 -4.31 -1.87 -2.13
N CYS A 40 -3.84 -2.08 -3.36
CA CYS A 40 -3.94 -1.10 -4.43
C CYS A 40 -5.15 -1.42 -5.31
N GLU A 41 -6.13 -0.50 -5.41
CA GLU A 41 -7.33 -0.75 -6.20
C GLU A 41 -7.01 -0.93 -7.70
N MET A 42 -6.10 -0.13 -8.24
CA MET A 42 -5.73 -0.21 -9.67
C MET A 42 -5.04 -1.54 -10.03
N ARG A 43 -4.26 -2.11 -9.10
CA ARG A 43 -3.54 -3.37 -9.35
C ARG A 43 -4.27 -4.60 -8.80
N GLN A 44 -5.31 -4.38 -8.01
CA GLN A 44 -6.03 -5.42 -7.26
C GLN A 44 -5.08 -6.38 -6.52
N ASP A 45 -4.07 -5.82 -5.85
CA ASP A 45 -3.02 -6.59 -5.20
C ASP A 45 -2.37 -5.81 -4.04
N PHE A 46 -1.68 -6.52 -3.15
CA PHE A 46 -0.90 -5.96 -2.05
C PHE A 46 0.40 -5.34 -2.55
N ARG A 47 0.61 -4.05 -2.23
CA ARG A 47 1.79 -3.30 -2.65
C ARG A 47 2.43 -2.56 -1.48
N HIS A 48 3.73 -2.37 -1.61
CA HIS A 48 4.57 -1.61 -0.68
C HIS A 48 4.87 -0.25 -1.32
N PHE A 49 4.47 0.83 -0.64
CA PHE A 49 4.69 2.20 -1.09
C PHE A 49 5.67 2.85 -0.14
N ARG A 50 6.80 3.33 -0.66
CA ARG A 50 7.71 4.12 0.19
C ARG A 50 7.10 5.50 0.39
N ALA A 51 6.99 5.93 1.64
CA ALA A 51 6.34 7.19 1.98
C ALA A 51 7.08 8.41 1.40
N ASP A 52 8.40 8.31 1.19
CA ASP A 52 9.22 9.35 0.56
C ASP A 52 8.96 9.53 -0.94
N ARG A 53 8.28 8.57 -1.60
CA ARG A 53 7.91 8.62 -3.03
C ARG A 53 6.43 8.96 -3.27
N ILE A 54 5.70 9.26 -2.21
CA ILE A 54 4.30 9.69 -2.28
C ILE A 54 4.29 11.22 -2.43
N ALA A 55 3.81 11.69 -3.57
CA ALA A 55 3.48 13.08 -3.81
C ALA A 55 1.96 13.29 -3.66
N GLU A 56 1.55 14.48 -3.24
CA GLU A 56 0.13 14.90 -3.18
C GLU A 56 -0.78 13.86 -2.51
N LEU A 57 -0.60 13.67 -1.20
CA LEU A 57 -1.42 12.75 -0.43
C LEU A 57 -2.77 13.37 -0.09
N GLN A 58 -3.85 12.68 -0.48
CA GLN A 58 -5.22 13.02 -0.10
C GLN A 58 -5.84 11.88 0.69
N ALA A 59 -6.20 12.17 1.95
CA ALA A 59 -7.06 11.27 2.69
C ALA A 59 -8.48 11.34 2.13
N THR A 60 -9.09 10.21 1.84
CA THR A 60 -10.51 10.18 1.47
C THR A 60 -11.36 10.01 2.72
N ASP A 61 -12.59 10.51 2.69
CA ASP A 61 -13.58 10.21 3.75
C ASP A 61 -14.23 8.83 3.57
N THR A 62 -13.78 8.07 2.58
CA THR A 62 -14.27 6.72 2.30
C THR A 62 -13.52 5.69 3.12
N ARG A 63 -14.25 4.91 3.92
CA ARG A 63 -13.71 3.70 4.55
C ARG A 63 -13.58 2.58 3.51
N TYR A 64 -12.52 1.79 3.57
CA TYR A 64 -12.45 0.60 2.71
C TYR A 64 -13.35 -0.53 3.26
N PRO A 65 -13.96 -1.36 2.38
CA PRO A 65 -15.01 -2.31 2.79
C PRO A 65 -14.47 -3.52 3.55
N ARG A 66 -13.15 -3.76 3.51
CA ARG A 66 -12.51 -4.95 4.10
C ARG A 66 -11.93 -4.64 5.47
N ARG A 67 -12.09 -5.54 6.44
CA ARG A 67 -11.49 -5.37 7.76
C ARG A 67 -9.96 -5.39 7.68
N ARG A 68 -9.29 -4.50 8.42
CA ARG A 68 -7.83 -4.43 8.49
C ARG A 68 -7.17 -5.77 8.85
N GLN A 69 -7.76 -6.54 9.76
CA GLN A 69 -7.24 -7.85 10.17
C GLN A 69 -7.24 -8.88 9.04
N ALA A 70 -8.26 -8.87 8.17
CA ALA A 70 -8.33 -9.76 7.00
C ALA A 70 -7.21 -9.41 6.00
N LEU A 71 -7.03 -8.12 5.72
CA LEU A 71 -5.94 -7.64 4.85
C LEU A 71 -4.56 -8.03 5.39
N LEU A 72 -4.33 -7.91 6.71
CA LEU A 72 -3.09 -8.34 7.35
C LEU A 72 -2.84 -9.85 7.22
N LYS A 73 -3.88 -10.67 7.44
CA LYS A 73 -3.77 -12.13 7.34
C LYS A 73 -3.41 -12.55 5.92
N GLU A 74 -4.10 -12.01 4.93
CA GLU A 74 -3.85 -12.30 3.52
C GLU A 74 -2.48 -11.84 3.06
N TRP A 75 -2.08 -10.61 3.42
CA TRP A 75 -0.74 -10.12 3.11
C TRP A 75 0.36 -10.97 3.72
N ARG A 76 0.22 -11.42 4.98
CA ARG A 76 1.19 -12.34 5.60
C ARG A 76 1.29 -13.65 4.83
N ALA A 77 0.17 -14.20 4.41
CA ALA A 77 0.15 -15.42 3.59
C ALA A 77 0.82 -15.24 2.21
N THR A 78 0.97 -14.02 1.68
CA THR A 78 1.76 -13.78 0.47
C THR A 78 3.27 -13.72 0.73
N LEU A 79 3.69 -13.41 1.97
CA LEU A 79 5.10 -13.39 2.37
C LEU A 79 5.65 -14.80 2.62
N ASP A 80 4.81 -15.71 3.11
CA ASP A 80 5.18 -17.11 3.40
C ASP A 80 5.32 -17.95 2.12
N LYS A 81 4.86 -17.44 0.98
CA LYS A 81 5.17 -18.06 -0.31
C LYS A 81 6.66 -17.81 -0.61
N PRO A 82 7.47 -18.85 -0.90
CA PRO A 82 8.84 -18.63 -1.32
C PRO A 82 8.81 -17.66 -2.50
N ARG A 83 9.51 -16.53 -2.38
CA ARG A 83 9.62 -15.53 -3.43
C ARG A 83 10.25 -16.21 -4.63
N GLY A 84 9.39 -16.71 -5.53
CA GLY A 84 9.79 -17.39 -6.73
C GLY A 84 10.69 -16.45 -7.52
N SER A 85 11.95 -16.85 -7.63
CA SER A 85 12.86 -16.47 -8.71
C SER A 85 12.07 -16.47 -10.03
N ARG A 86 11.83 -15.30 -10.61
CA ARG A 86 11.66 -15.08 -12.04
C ARG A 86 11.94 -13.62 -12.35
#